data_AF-A0A1E5A8C5-F1
#
_entry.id   AF-A0A1E5A8C5-F1
#
_cell.length_a   1.000
_cell.length_b   1.000
_cell.length_c   1.000
_cell.angle_alpha   90.00
_cell.angle_beta   90.00
_cell.angle_gamma   90.00
#
_symmetry.space_group_name_H-M   'P 1'
#
loop_
_entity.id
_entity.type
_entity.pdbx_description
1 polymer ?
#
loop_
_entity_poly.entity_id
_entity_poly.type
_entity_poly.pdbx_seq_one_letter_code
_entity_poly.pdbx_strand_id
1 'polypeptide(L)'
;MKRIALALALTLLAPASWAAEKLSLNEISRYLNGISTASSPFTQINDDGSLSTGKLYMHRPGRMRFEYEGKGGGTVVAGGGAVVIHDPKSNQPPETYPLKRTPLSIILDRKVDLGRANMVVGHGFDGTSTIVRAQDPQNPDYGSIEMMFTGNPVELRKWVIHDSAGGQTTVILGAMETGVKLSSSLFTNSGRSR
;
A
#
# COMPACT_ATOMS: atom_id res chain seq x y z
N MET A 1 -31.32 -7.98 69.35
CA MET A 1 -31.17 -8.63 68.02
C MET A 1 -30.23 -7.77 67.18
N LYS A 2 -28.99 -8.21 66.94
CA LYS A 2 -27.95 -7.45 66.20
C LYS A 2 -28.11 -7.74 64.71
N ARG A 3 -28.38 -6.72 63.88
CA ARG A 3 -28.41 -6.84 62.41
C ARG A 3 -27.05 -6.41 61.88
N ILE A 4 -26.30 -7.37 61.33
CA ILE A 4 -25.05 -7.14 60.61
C ILE A 4 -25.44 -6.79 59.17
N ALA A 5 -25.17 -5.56 58.74
CA ALA A 5 -25.33 -5.15 57.35
C ALA A 5 -24.04 -5.47 56.59
N LEU A 6 -24.13 -6.42 55.66
CA LEU A 6 -23.05 -6.79 54.75
C LEU A 6 -23.11 -5.84 53.54
N ALA A 7 -22.17 -4.91 53.44
CA ALA A 7 -22.04 -4.04 52.28
C ALA A 7 -21.26 -4.78 51.17
N LEU A 8 -21.96 -5.13 50.09
CA LEU A 8 -21.36 -5.65 48.87
C LEU A 8 -20.75 -4.46 48.09
N ALA A 9 -19.42 -4.38 48.02
CA ALA A 9 -18.74 -3.41 47.17
C ALA A 9 -18.74 -3.92 45.72
N LEU A 10 -19.52 -3.27 44.86
CA LEU A 10 -19.58 -3.55 43.42
C LEU A 10 -18.43 -2.79 42.73
N THR A 11 -17.34 -3.47 42.37
CA THR A 11 -16.28 -2.88 41.55
C THR A 11 -16.72 -2.85 40.08
N LEU A 12 -17.09 -1.68 39.59
CA LEU A 12 -17.35 -1.42 38.17
C LEU A 12 -16.01 -1.51 37.39
N LEU A 13 -15.75 -2.65 36.73
CA LEU A 13 -14.80 -2.68 35.62
C LEU A 13 -15.49 -2.03 34.41
N ALA A 14 -15.21 -0.76 34.15
CA ALA A 14 -15.54 -0.16 32.87
C ALA A 14 -14.69 -0.83 31.77
N PRO A 15 -15.27 -1.28 30.64
CA PRO A 15 -14.48 -1.71 29.51
C PRO A 15 -13.68 -0.51 29.00
N ALA A 16 -12.35 -0.62 28.98
CA ALA A 16 -11.51 0.35 28.30
C ALA A 16 -11.95 0.38 26.84
N SER A 17 -12.59 1.47 26.42
CA SER A 17 -12.78 1.76 25.01
C SER A 17 -11.41 2.02 24.41
N TRP A 18 -10.86 1.05 23.67
CA TRP A 18 -9.64 1.24 22.90
C TRP A 18 -9.96 2.22 21.78
N ALA A 19 -9.67 3.51 21.99
CA ALA A 19 -9.71 4.48 20.90
C ALA A 19 -8.71 4.01 19.83
N ALA A 20 -9.10 4.07 18.57
CA ALA A 20 -8.17 3.84 17.48
C ALA A 20 -7.05 4.89 17.57
N GLU A 21 -5.83 4.45 17.82
CA GLU A 21 -4.66 5.32 17.95
C GLU A 21 -3.95 5.47 16.61
N LYS A 22 -3.36 6.65 16.39
CA LYS A 22 -2.51 6.92 15.23
C LYS A 22 -1.26 6.02 15.29
N LEU A 23 -1.08 5.18 14.27
CA LEU A 23 0.09 4.30 14.17
C LEU A 23 1.38 5.13 14.05
N SER A 24 2.42 4.74 14.77
CA SER A 24 3.75 5.33 14.62
C SER A 24 4.41 4.95 13.29
N LEU A 25 5.35 5.77 12.82
CA LEU A 25 6.12 5.48 11.60
C LEU A 25 6.92 4.17 11.71
N ASN A 26 7.34 3.80 12.93
CA ASN A 26 8.04 2.56 13.21
C ASN A 26 7.12 1.33 13.08
N GLU A 27 5.87 1.43 13.55
CA GLU A 27 4.88 0.35 13.37
C GLU A 27 4.55 0.15 11.89
N ILE A 28 4.37 1.23 11.14
CA ILE A 28 4.12 1.16 9.69
C ILE A 28 5.33 0.57 8.95
N SER A 29 6.55 1.02 9.28
CA SER A 29 7.78 0.45 8.70
C SER A 29 7.91 -1.03 9.01
N ARG A 30 7.59 -1.45 10.24
CA ARG A 30 7.60 -2.86 10.65
C ARG A 30 6.57 -3.68 9.88
N TYR A 31 5.34 -3.17 9.76
CA TYR A 31 4.27 -3.80 8.98
C TYR A 31 4.72 -4.03 7.54
N LEU A 32 5.19 -2.96 6.86
CA LEU A 32 5.65 -3.06 5.49
C LEU A 32 6.77 -4.09 5.41
N ASN A 33 7.81 -4.00 6.23
CA ASN A 33 8.94 -4.94 6.22
C ASN A 33 8.57 -6.40 6.51
N GLY A 34 7.41 -6.67 7.13
CA GLY A 34 6.87 -8.03 7.29
C GLY A 34 6.37 -8.64 5.97
N ILE A 35 6.12 -7.84 4.94
CA ILE A 35 5.56 -8.28 3.67
C ILE A 35 6.69 -8.62 2.69
N SER A 36 6.98 -9.91 2.55
CA SER A 36 7.90 -10.41 1.51
C SER A 36 7.16 -10.73 0.20
N THR A 37 6.05 -11.46 0.29
CA THR A 37 5.12 -11.71 -0.80
C THR A 37 3.71 -11.38 -0.38
N ALA A 38 2.91 -10.83 -1.29
CA ALA A 38 1.50 -10.58 -1.06
C ALA A 38 0.67 -10.66 -2.34
N SER A 39 -0.61 -10.93 -2.20
CA SER A 39 -1.62 -10.69 -3.23
C SER A 39 -2.86 -10.04 -2.64
N SER A 40 -3.51 -9.19 -3.43
CA SER A 40 -4.75 -8.51 -3.03
C SER A 40 -5.58 -8.21 -4.27
N PRO A 41 -6.92 -8.32 -4.24
CA PRO A 41 -7.74 -7.60 -5.20
C PRO A 41 -7.55 -6.09 -5.00
N PHE A 42 -7.72 -5.31 -6.07
CA PHE A 42 -7.65 -3.86 -6.00
C PHE A 42 -8.74 -3.21 -6.85
N THR A 43 -9.07 -1.97 -6.48
CA THR A 43 -9.83 -1.04 -7.30
C THR A 43 -9.00 0.23 -7.47
N GLN A 44 -8.74 0.59 -8.72
CA GLN A 44 -8.12 1.86 -9.08
C GLN A 44 -9.19 2.86 -9.47
N ILE A 45 -8.99 4.11 -9.04
CA ILE A 45 -9.75 5.27 -9.52
C ILE A 45 -8.88 5.96 -10.57
N ASN A 46 -9.38 6.05 -11.79
CA ASN A 46 -8.71 6.71 -12.91
C ASN A 46 -8.93 8.23 -12.87
N ASP A 47 -8.14 8.98 -13.64
CA ASP A 47 -8.21 10.45 -13.70
C ASP A 47 -9.59 10.96 -14.17
N ASP A 48 -10.29 10.19 -14.99
CA ASP A 48 -11.65 10.48 -15.46
C ASP A 48 -12.75 10.08 -14.45
N GLY A 49 -12.37 9.57 -13.28
CA GLY A 49 -13.26 9.09 -12.22
C GLY A 49 -13.80 7.67 -12.45
N SER A 50 -13.48 7.03 -13.57
CA SER A 50 -13.86 5.63 -13.81
C SER A 50 -13.11 4.67 -12.88
N LEU A 51 -13.70 3.50 -12.64
CA LEU A 51 -13.12 2.47 -11.78
C LEU A 51 -12.56 1.33 -12.63
N SER A 52 -11.38 0.87 -12.25
CA SER A 52 -10.75 -0.33 -12.81
C SER A 52 -10.44 -1.32 -11.71
N THR A 53 -10.82 -2.58 -11.87
CA THR A 53 -10.55 -3.64 -10.89
C THR A 53 -9.46 -4.57 -11.37
N GLY A 54 -8.86 -5.30 -10.44
CA GLY A 54 -7.83 -6.26 -10.78
C GLY A 54 -7.22 -6.97 -9.60
N LYS A 55 -6.11 -7.65 -9.86
CA LYS A 55 -5.31 -8.33 -8.85
C LYS A 55 -3.90 -7.77 -8.79
N LEU A 56 -3.49 -7.43 -7.57
CA LEU A 56 -2.14 -7.03 -7.22
C LEU A 56 -1.37 -8.28 -6.78
N TYR A 57 -0.13 -8.38 -7.25
CA TYR A 57 0.88 -9.29 -6.76
C TYR A 57 2.11 -8.51 -6.36
N MET A 58 2.66 -8.76 -5.18
CA MET A 58 3.86 -8.11 -4.68
C MET A 58 4.88 -9.17 -4.30
N HIS A 59 6.13 -8.99 -4.72
CA HIS A 59 7.26 -9.77 -4.23
C HIS A 59 8.45 -8.84 -3.98
N ARG A 60 8.62 -8.44 -2.73
CA ARG A 60 9.72 -7.57 -2.36
C ARG A 60 11.06 -8.32 -2.33
N PRO A 61 12.17 -7.63 -2.60
CA PRO A 61 12.24 -6.24 -3.07
C PRO A 61 11.95 -6.08 -4.57
N GLY A 62 11.48 -4.89 -4.95
CA GLY A 62 11.50 -4.39 -6.32
C GLY A 62 10.56 -5.05 -7.33
N ARG A 63 9.68 -5.97 -6.91
CA ARG A 63 8.72 -6.61 -7.81
C ARG A 63 7.28 -6.43 -7.38
N MET A 64 6.47 -6.05 -8.36
CA MET A 64 5.03 -5.87 -8.22
C MET A 64 4.38 -6.07 -9.59
N ARG A 65 3.13 -6.55 -9.60
CA ARG A 65 2.31 -6.63 -10.80
C ARG A 65 0.88 -6.23 -10.45
N PHE A 66 0.34 -5.27 -11.19
CA PHE A 66 -1.09 -5.06 -11.30
C PHE A 66 -1.56 -5.77 -12.57
N GLU A 67 -2.59 -6.58 -12.43
CA GLU A 67 -3.27 -7.25 -13.53
C GLU A 67 -4.72 -6.81 -13.53
N TYR A 68 -5.13 -6.06 -14.55
CA TYR A 68 -6.46 -5.48 -14.64
C TYR A 68 -7.45 -6.50 -15.21
N GLU A 69 -8.67 -6.49 -14.70
CA GLU A 69 -9.75 -7.37 -15.16
C GLU A 69 -10.40 -6.89 -16.46
N GLY A 70 -11.13 -7.81 -17.12
CA GLY A 70 -11.93 -7.51 -18.32
C GLY A 70 -11.23 -7.85 -19.64
N LYS A 71 -12.00 -7.78 -20.73
CA LYS A 71 -11.49 -8.06 -22.08
C LYS A 71 -10.49 -6.96 -22.48
N GLY A 72 -9.25 -7.36 -22.71
CA GLY A 72 -8.15 -6.43 -22.99
C GLY A 72 -7.64 -5.70 -21.75
N GLY A 73 -7.78 -6.28 -20.55
CA GLY A 73 -7.18 -5.76 -19.33
C GLY A 73 -5.65 -5.69 -19.43
N GLY A 74 -5.10 -4.52 -19.10
CA GLY A 74 -3.67 -4.27 -19.13
C GLY A 74 -2.91 -4.83 -17.93
N THR A 75 -1.60 -4.59 -17.91
CA THR A 75 -0.73 -4.98 -16.81
C THR A 75 0.30 -3.91 -16.52
N VAL A 76 0.52 -3.60 -15.24
CA VAL A 76 1.64 -2.76 -14.80
C VAL A 76 2.61 -3.65 -14.02
N VAL A 77 3.83 -3.82 -14.52
CA VAL A 77 4.82 -4.72 -13.93
C VAL A 77 6.04 -3.94 -13.49
N ALA A 78 6.31 -3.94 -12.18
CA ALA A 78 7.61 -3.58 -11.63
C ALA A 78 8.48 -4.83 -11.55
N GLY A 79 9.63 -4.82 -12.22
CA GLY A 79 10.57 -5.93 -12.28
C GLY A 79 11.86 -5.54 -13.00
N GLY A 80 12.99 -6.14 -12.61
CA GLY A 80 14.30 -5.85 -13.21
C GLY A 80 14.75 -4.38 -13.04
N GLY A 81 14.21 -3.65 -12.06
CA GLY A 81 14.53 -2.24 -11.83
C GLY A 81 13.73 -1.25 -12.70
N ALA A 82 12.73 -1.72 -13.45
CA ALA A 82 11.84 -0.91 -14.27
C ALA A 82 10.37 -1.17 -13.92
N VAL A 83 9.51 -0.20 -14.22
CA VAL A 83 8.06 -0.32 -14.28
C VAL A 83 7.67 -0.30 -15.74
N VAL A 84 6.94 -1.32 -16.20
CA VAL A 84 6.46 -1.44 -17.57
C VAL A 84 4.93 -1.47 -17.56
N ILE A 85 4.31 -0.58 -18.33
CA ILE A 85 2.87 -0.46 -18.46
C ILE A 85 2.47 -1.03 -19.82
N HIS A 86 1.74 -2.13 -19.81
CA HIS A 86 1.20 -2.74 -21.01
C HIS A 86 -0.30 -2.49 -21.07
N ASP A 87 -0.73 -1.73 -22.07
CA ASP A 87 -2.14 -1.54 -22.42
C ASP A 87 -2.46 -2.27 -23.73
N PRO A 88 -3.14 -3.43 -23.68
CA PRO A 88 -3.53 -4.20 -24.87
C PRO A 88 -4.49 -3.46 -25.81
N LYS A 89 -5.13 -2.38 -25.35
CA LYS A 89 -6.03 -1.56 -26.18
C LYS A 89 -5.28 -0.46 -26.93
N SER A 90 -4.04 -0.19 -26.52
CA SER A 90 -3.18 0.79 -27.16
C SER A 90 -2.45 0.18 -28.36
N ASN A 91 -2.36 0.94 -29.44
CA ASN A 91 -1.49 0.62 -30.57
C ASN A 91 -0.04 1.10 -30.35
N GLN A 92 0.26 1.68 -29.20
CA GLN A 92 1.60 2.16 -28.85
C GLN A 92 2.41 1.08 -28.13
N PRO A 93 3.75 1.11 -28.24
CA PRO A 93 4.62 0.27 -27.42
C PRO A 93 4.38 0.48 -25.91
N PRO A 94 4.63 -0.53 -25.06
CA PRO A 94 4.54 -0.39 -23.60
C PRO A 94 5.42 0.75 -23.07
N GLU A 95 4.85 1.59 -22.22
CA GLU A 95 5.61 2.63 -21.53
C GLU A 95 6.52 2.00 -20.48
N THR A 96 7.74 2.54 -20.33
CA THR A 96 8.74 2.01 -19.40
C THR A 96 9.42 3.13 -18.63
N TYR A 97 9.45 2.99 -17.30
CA TYR A 97 10.07 3.95 -16.38
C TYR A 97 11.06 3.23 -15.44
N PRO A 98 12.20 3.83 -15.07
CA PRO A 98 13.05 3.25 -14.02
C PRO A 98 12.29 3.22 -12.69
N LEU A 99 12.20 2.06 -12.01
CA LEU A 99 11.48 1.93 -10.74
C LEU A 99 12.00 2.90 -9.68
N LYS A 100 13.32 3.10 -9.63
CA LYS A 100 13.97 4.05 -8.71
C LYS A 100 13.56 5.51 -8.91
N ARG A 101 12.90 5.84 -10.03
CA ARG A 101 12.38 7.18 -10.35
C ARG A 101 10.87 7.28 -10.13
N THR A 102 10.28 6.35 -9.39
CA THR A 102 8.86 6.39 -9.05
C THR A 102 8.69 6.31 -7.53
N PRO A 103 7.62 6.91 -6.97
CA PRO A 103 7.32 6.79 -5.53
C PRO A 103 7.05 5.35 -5.09
N LEU A 104 6.66 4.48 -6.03
CA LEU A 104 6.44 3.06 -5.79
C LEU A 104 7.70 2.34 -5.27
N SER A 105 8.89 2.85 -5.59
CA SER A 105 10.16 2.30 -5.08
C SER A 105 10.21 2.26 -3.55
N ILE A 106 9.55 3.20 -2.85
CA ILE A 106 9.55 3.29 -1.39
C ILE A 106 8.95 2.03 -0.78
N ILE A 107 7.74 1.63 -1.19
CA ILE A 107 7.09 0.44 -0.63
C ILE A 107 7.68 -0.88 -1.15
N LEU A 108 8.44 -0.83 -2.26
CA LEU A 108 9.12 -1.99 -2.83
C LEU A 108 10.56 -2.15 -2.38
N ASP A 109 11.09 -1.23 -1.56
CA ASP A 109 12.46 -1.30 -1.08
C ASP A 109 12.70 -2.58 -0.26
N ARG A 110 13.95 -3.02 -0.14
CA ARG A 110 14.32 -4.16 0.70
C ARG A 110 14.03 -3.89 2.17
N LYS A 111 14.25 -2.65 2.61
CA LYS A 111 13.98 -2.20 3.97
C LYS A 111 13.32 -0.83 3.90
N VAL A 112 12.06 -0.76 4.28
CA VAL A 112 11.33 0.49 4.45
C VAL A 112 11.70 1.09 5.81
N ASP A 113 12.15 2.34 5.80
CA ASP A 113 12.42 3.13 6.99
C ASP A 113 11.78 4.51 6.85
N LEU A 114 10.56 4.63 7.38
CA LEU A 114 9.81 5.89 7.37
C LEU A 114 10.30 6.88 8.44
N GLY A 115 11.16 6.45 9.36
CA GLY A 115 11.79 7.33 10.37
C GLY A 115 13.01 8.08 9.84
N ARG A 116 13.49 7.74 8.65
CA ARG A 116 14.60 8.44 7.98
C ARG A 116 14.26 9.92 7.76
N ALA A 117 15.26 10.79 7.96
CA ALA A 117 15.09 12.23 7.76
C ALA A 117 14.54 12.56 6.37
N ASN A 118 13.54 13.45 6.33
CA ASN A 118 12.84 13.92 5.13
C ASN A 118 12.09 12.83 4.33
N MET A 119 11.95 11.61 4.86
CA MET A 119 11.20 10.52 4.20
C MET A 119 9.70 10.77 4.24
N VAL A 120 9.19 11.26 5.37
CA VAL A 120 7.77 11.51 5.59
C VAL A 120 7.52 13.00 5.61
N VAL A 121 6.61 13.45 4.74
CA VAL A 121 6.18 14.85 4.61
C VAL A 121 4.75 15.07 5.14
N GLY A 122 4.06 14.00 5.50
CA GLY A 122 2.76 14.06 6.17
C GLY A 122 2.52 12.80 6.99
N HIS A 123 2.05 12.96 8.22
CA HIS A 123 1.62 11.86 9.09
C HIS A 123 0.40 12.32 9.88
N GLY A 124 -0.77 11.80 9.56
CA GLY A 124 -2.06 12.23 10.12
C GLY A 124 -2.91 11.06 10.60
N PHE A 125 -4.02 11.39 11.25
CA PHE A 125 -5.04 10.44 11.66
C PHE A 125 -6.40 11.12 11.47
N ASP A 126 -7.33 10.45 10.78
CA ASP A 126 -8.64 11.01 10.44
C ASP A 126 -9.76 10.57 11.41
N GLY A 127 -9.40 9.90 12.51
CA GLY A 127 -10.35 9.28 13.44
C GLY A 127 -10.56 7.78 13.18
N THR A 128 -10.23 7.29 11.99
CA THR A 128 -10.37 5.89 11.58
C THR A 128 -9.05 5.27 11.11
N SER A 129 -8.30 6.01 10.30
CA SER A 129 -7.09 5.53 9.63
C SER A 129 -5.90 6.45 9.87
N THR A 130 -4.71 5.86 9.93
CA THR A 130 -3.45 6.59 9.89
C THR A 130 -3.05 6.84 8.45
N ILE A 131 -2.75 8.09 8.11
CA ILE A 131 -2.36 8.50 6.76
C ILE A 131 -0.89 8.92 6.80
N VAL A 132 -0.05 8.35 5.93
CA VAL A 132 1.36 8.71 5.80
C VAL A 132 1.69 9.06 4.36
N ARG A 133 2.21 10.26 4.14
CA ARG A 133 2.77 10.70 2.86
C ARG A 133 4.29 10.64 2.92
N ALA A 134 4.87 9.80 2.07
CA ALA A 134 6.31 9.58 1.98
C ALA A 134 6.84 9.92 0.58
N GLN A 135 8.10 10.32 0.50
CA GLN A 135 8.82 10.67 -0.73
C GLN A 135 10.27 10.22 -0.62
N ASP A 136 11.01 10.12 -1.73
CA ASP A 136 12.46 9.90 -1.66
C ASP A 136 13.15 11.18 -1.15
N PRO A 137 13.83 11.16 0.01
CA PRO A 137 14.55 12.31 0.53
C PRO A 137 15.62 12.88 -0.40
N GLN A 138 16.17 12.07 -1.31
CA GLN A 138 17.21 12.50 -2.24
C GLN A 138 16.63 13.01 -3.57
N ASN A 139 15.41 12.61 -3.92
CA ASN A 139 14.76 12.96 -5.18
C ASN A 139 13.26 13.26 -4.93
N PRO A 140 12.94 14.30 -4.16
CA PRO A 140 11.55 14.65 -3.83
C PRO A 140 10.74 15.05 -5.06
N ASP A 141 11.42 15.47 -6.13
CA ASP A 141 10.86 15.78 -7.44
C ASP A 141 10.26 14.57 -8.16
N TYR A 142 10.59 13.33 -7.75
CA TYR A 142 9.98 12.11 -8.30
C TYR A 142 8.55 11.88 -7.81
N GLY A 143 8.05 12.74 -6.93
CA GLY A 143 6.72 12.67 -6.37
C GLY A 143 6.68 11.94 -5.03
N SER A 144 5.51 11.47 -4.65
CA SER A 144 5.26 10.91 -3.31
C SER A 144 4.18 9.82 -3.32
N ILE A 145 4.21 8.96 -2.32
CA ILE A 145 3.19 7.97 -2.04
C ILE A 145 2.49 8.32 -0.74
N GLU A 146 1.17 8.47 -0.80
CA GLU A 146 0.32 8.57 0.37
C GLU A 146 -0.32 7.22 0.66
N MET A 147 -0.21 6.74 1.89
CA MET A 147 -0.65 5.42 2.31
C MET A 147 -1.61 5.55 3.47
N MET A 148 -2.71 4.80 3.43
CA MET A 148 -3.73 4.79 4.46
C MET A 148 -3.77 3.42 5.13
N PHE A 149 -3.61 3.42 6.46
CA PHE A 149 -3.55 2.22 7.27
C PHE A 149 -4.67 2.20 8.31
N THR A 150 -5.30 1.04 8.49
CA THR A 150 -6.08 0.74 9.68
C THR A 150 -5.19 0.09 10.74
N GLY A 151 -5.56 0.22 12.01
CA GLY A 151 -4.91 -0.46 13.13
C GLY A 151 -5.76 -1.63 13.66
N ASN A 152 -5.13 -2.51 14.44
CA ASN A 152 -5.76 -3.66 15.12
C ASN A 152 -6.56 -4.63 14.22
N PRO A 153 -5.90 -5.36 13.29
CA PRO A 153 -4.47 -5.37 13.01
C PRO A 153 -4.04 -4.23 12.08
N VAL A 154 -2.72 -3.98 11.99
CA VAL A 154 -2.18 -3.01 11.02
C VAL A 154 -2.39 -3.55 9.60
N GLU A 155 -3.09 -2.78 8.76
CA GLU A 155 -3.33 -3.15 7.37
C GLU A 155 -3.24 -1.93 6.45
N LEU A 156 -2.56 -2.08 5.31
CA LEU A 156 -2.58 -1.10 4.24
C LEU A 156 -3.86 -1.25 3.42
N ARG A 157 -4.69 -0.21 3.42
CA ARG A 157 -6.02 -0.23 2.80
C ARG A 157 -6.10 0.54 1.48
N LYS A 158 -5.27 1.57 1.33
CA LYS A 158 -5.26 2.44 0.16
C LYS A 158 -3.89 3.07 0.01
N TRP A 159 -3.46 3.31 -1.21
CA TRP A 159 -2.44 4.31 -1.48
C TRP A 159 -2.80 5.22 -2.64
N VAL A 160 -2.17 6.38 -2.66
CA VAL A 160 -2.22 7.34 -3.75
C VAL A 160 -0.79 7.63 -4.17
N ILE A 161 -0.48 7.37 -5.44
CA ILE A 161 0.79 7.80 -6.04
C ILE A 161 0.55 9.18 -6.62
N HIS A 162 1.41 10.13 -6.27
CA HIS A 162 1.49 11.44 -6.90
C HIS A 162 2.81 11.47 -7.66
N ASP A 163 2.76 11.56 -8.98
CA ASP A 163 3.97 11.61 -9.80
C ASP A 163 4.53 13.04 -9.92
N SER A 164 5.66 13.17 -10.62
CA SER A 164 6.35 14.44 -10.84
C SER A 164 5.62 15.38 -11.82
N ALA A 165 4.71 14.85 -12.64
CA ALA A 165 3.96 15.59 -13.65
C ALA A 165 2.59 16.09 -13.13
N GLY A 166 2.26 15.79 -11.87
CA GLY A 166 1.00 16.15 -11.24
C GLY A 166 -0.10 15.10 -11.39
N GLY A 167 0.19 13.96 -12.01
CA GLY A 167 -0.70 12.82 -12.11
C GLY A 167 -0.93 12.15 -10.76
N GLN A 168 -2.13 11.56 -10.60
CA GLN A 168 -2.54 10.90 -9.36
C GLN A 168 -3.13 9.53 -9.64
N THR A 169 -2.56 8.49 -9.05
CA THR A 169 -3.13 7.13 -9.14
C THR A 169 -3.58 6.67 -7.77
N THR A 170 -4.90 6.56 -7.58
CA THR A 170 -5.47 6.04 -6.34
C THR A 170 -5.77 4.55 -6.48
N VAL A 171 -5.25 3.75 -5.55
CA VAL A 171 -5.50 2.31 -5.47
C VAL A 171 -6.07 1.97 -4.10
N ILE A 172 -7.25 1.36 -4.10
CA ILE A 172 -7.89 0.77 -2.93
C ILE A 172 -7.60 -0.73 -2.94
N LEU A 173 -7.12 -1.24 -1.82
CA LEU A 173 -6.78 -2.65 -1.64
C LEU A 173 -7.92 -3.36 -0.91
N GLY A 174 -8.29 -4.53 -1.41
CA GLY A 174 -9.11 -5.46 -0.64
C GLY A 174 -8.29 -6.21 0.41
N ALA A 175 -8.76 -7.40 0.78
CA ALA A 175 -8.05 -8.24 1.75
C ALA A 175 -6.69 -8.68 1.18
N MET A 176 -5.64 -8.39 1.94
CA MET A 176 -4.26 -8.74 1.55
C MET A 176 -3.87 -10.09 2.13
N GLU A 177 -3.53 -11.02 1.25
CA GLU A 177 -2.94 -12.31 1.61
C GLU A 177 -1.42 -12.19 1.54
N THR A 178 -0.72 -12.48 2.65
CA THR A 178 0.74 -12.41 2.72
C THR A 178 1.36 -13.81 2.78
N GLY A 179 2.65 -13.93 2.42
CA GLY A 179 3.36 -15.22 2.45
C GLY A 179 2.93 -16.19 1.33
N VAL A 180 2.18 -15.72 0.34
CA VAL A 180 1.74 -16.49 -0.82
C VAL A 180 2.92 -16.89 -1.70
N LYS A 181 2.85 -18.08 -2.31
CA LYS A 181 3.84 -18.54 -3.31
C LYS A 181 3.55 -17.87 -4.65
N LEU A 182 4.50 -17.07 -5.15
CA LEU A 182 4.38 -16.36 -6.42
C LEU A 182 5.48 -16.80 -7.38
N SER A 183 5.11 -17.14 -8.62
CA SER A 183 6.09 -17.45 -9.67
C SER A 183 6.89 -16.20 -10.04
N SER A 184 8.21 -16.36 -10.23
CA SER A 184 9.06 -15.27 -10.72
C SER A 184 8.62 -14.75 -12.10
N SER A 185 8.02 -15.62 -12.93
CA SER A 185 7.49 -15.27 -14.25
C SER A 185 6.34 -14.25 -14.22
N LEU A 186 5.72 -14.00 -13.07
CA LEU A 186 4.74 -12.93 -12.92
C LEU A 186 5.39 -11.55 -13.07
N PHE A 187 6.70 -11.44 -12.81
CA PHE A 187 7.40 -10.16 -12.72
C PHE A 187 8.43 -9.96 -13.84
N THR A 188 8.30 -10.73 -14.92
CA THR A 188 9.14 -10.58 -16.11
C THR A 188 8.46 -9.65 -17.10
N ASN A 189 9.21 -8.65 -17.59
CA ASN A 189 8.73 -7.64 -18.54
C ASN A 189 8.62 -8.15 -19.99
N SER A 190 8.61 -9.46 -20.20
CA SER A 190 8.41 -10.04 -21.53
C SER A 190 6.95 -9.86 -21.92
N GLY A 191 6.66 -8.81 -22.69
CA GLY A 191 5.45 -8.80 -23.52
C GLY A 191 5.44 -10.12 -24.28
N ARG A 192 4.41 -10.94 -24.09
CA ARG A 192 4.29 -12.21 -24.84
C ARG A 192 4.10 -11.84 -26.30
N SER A 193 5.20 -11.70 -27.02
CA SER A 193 5.27 -12.02 -28.43
C SER A 193 5.18 -13.54 -28.50
N ARG A 194 4.00 -14.03 -28.83
CA ARG A 194 3.81 -15.29 -29.53
C ARG A 194 2.98 -14.99 -30.76
#